data_AF-A0A352ABU5-F1
#
_entry.id   AF-A0A352ABU5-F1
#
_cell.length_a   1.000
_cell.length_b   1.000
_cell.length_c   1.000
_cell.angle_alpha   90.00
_cell.angle_beta   90.00
_cell.angle_gamma   90.00
#
_symmetry.space_group_name_H-M   'P 1'
#
loop_
_entity.id
_entity.type
_entity.pdbx_description
1 polymer ?
#
loop_
_entity_poly.entity_id
_entity_poly.type
_entity_poly.pdbx_seq_one_letter_code
_entity_poly.pdbx_strand_id
1 'polypeptide(L)'
;MDINEQLSIGQTFSIDNPPFEVFSEEWEIVELSYPNITFSYTKYWVRDMAYIPISTTDTVVGLVLKGTDYGLVIELKKFPYLDAGLLLKGNKAMYLSDLDLEKYH
;
A
#
# COMPACT_ATOMS: atom_id res chain seq x y z
N MET A 1 -17.43 9.40 -11.16
CA MET A 1 -17.52 8.43 -10.06
C MET A 1 -16.96 9.12 -8.83
N ASP A 2 -17.72 9.23 -7.75
CA ASP A 2 -17.32 9.97 -6.56
C ASP A 2 -16.29 9.14 -5.79
N ILE A 3 -15.02 9.46 -5.94
CA ILE A 3 -13.88 8.75 -5.33
C ILE A 3 -13.93 8.79 -3.78
N ASN A 4 -14.82 9.61 -3.22
CA ASN A 4 -15.07 9.76 -1.79
C ASN A 4 -15.78 8.57 -1.13
N GLU A 5 -16.36 7.64 -1.90
CA GLU A 5 -16.87 6.39 -1.34
C GLU A 5 -15.77 5.31 -1.40
N GLN A 6 -15.20 4.92 -0.24
CA GLN A 6 -14.70 3.56 0.10
C GLN A 6 -13.42 3.51 0.97
N LEU A 7 -12.85 4.64 1.40
CA LEU A 7 -11.77 4.62 2.39
C LEU A 7 -12.24 5.07 3.77
N SER A 8 -11.94 4.28 4.80
CA SER A 8 -12.21 4.62 6.20
C SER A 8 -10.99 4.35 7.08
N ILE A 9 -10.84 5.15 8.14
CA ILE A 9 -9.89 4.85 9.22
C ILE A 9 -10.22 3.47 9.81
N GLY A 10 -9.20 2.65 10.05
CA GLY A 10 -9.29 1.26 10.49
C GLY A 10 -9.49 0.24 9.36
N GLN A 11 -9.56 0.69 8.10
CA GLN A 11 -9.64 -0.23 6.97
C GLN A 11 -8.29 -0.88 6.70
N THR A 12 -8.30 -2.20 6.57
CA THR A 12 -7.12 -3.03 6.34
C THR A 12 -7.08 -3.57 4.92
N PHE A 13 -5.88 -3.67 4.36
CA PHE A 13 -5.57 -4.23 3.05
C PHE A 13 -4.40 -5.18 3.20
N SER A 14 -4.32 -6.19 2.35
CA SER A 14 -3.19 -7.11 2.32
C SER A 14 -2.57 -7.15 0.93
N ILE A 15 -1.25 -7.30 0.89
CA ILE A 15 -0.46 -7.53 -0.32
C ILE A 15 0.30 -8.83 -0.11
N ASP A 16 0.01 -9.83 -0.95
CA ASP A 16 0.76 -11.07 -0.97
C ASP A 16 1.95 -10.92 -1.93
N ASN A 17 3.13 -11.25 -1.43
CA ASN A 17 4.41 -11.13 -2.12
C ASN A 17 5.12 -12.50 -2.19
N PRO A 18 4.50 -13.54 -2.78
CA PRO A 18 5.02 -14.90 -2.75
C PRO A 18 6.46 -15.09 -3.29
N PRO A 19 6.99 -14.29 -4.24
CA PRO A 19 8.37 -14.46 -4.70
C PRO A 19 9.42 -13.68 -3.89
N PHE A 20 9.04 -12.94 -2.83
CA PHE A 20 9.95 -12.07 -2.07
C PHE A 20 10.26 -12.61 -0.66
N GLU A 21 11.32 -12.08 -0.04
CA GLU A 21 11.67 -12.40 1.36
C GLU A 21 10.59 -11.93 2.36
N VAL A 22 9.92 -10.83 2.04
CA VAL A 22 8.65 -10.42 2.65
C VAL A 22 7.56 -11.20 1.93
N PHE A 23 6.95 -12.18 2.61
CA PHE A 23 5.92 -13.02 2.03
C PHE A 23 4.58 -12.29 1.93
N SER A 24 4.26 -11.44 2.90
CA SER A 24 3.03 -10.66 2.88
C SER A 24 3.16 -9.35 3.65
N GLU A 25 2.26 -8.43 3.33
CA GLU A 25 2.14 -7.16 4.01
C GLU A 25 0.69 -6.87 4.34
N GLU A 26 0.47 -6.26 5.50
CA GLU A 26 -0.83 -5.78 5.94
C GLU A 26 -0.76 -4.28 6.18
N TRP A 27 -1.69 -3.54 5.58
CA TRP A 27 -1.74 -2.09 5.57
C TRP A 27 -3.05 -1.65 6.20
N GLU A 28 -3.01 -0.77 7.19
CA GLU A 28 -4.19 -0.22 7.86
C GLU A 28 -4.17 1.31 7.74
N ILE A 29 -5.30 1.90 7.31
CA ILE A 29 -5.46 3.36 7.32
C ILE A 29 -5.64 3.83 8.76
N VAL A 30 -4.68 4.60 9.26
CA VAL A 30 -4.75 5.17 10.61
C VAL A 30 -5.18 6.64 10.60
N GLU A 31 -4.99 7.34 9.49
CA GLU A 31 -5.38 8.74 9.33
C GLU A 31 -5.73 9.07 7.88
N LEU A 32 -6.77 9.89 7.69
CA LEU A 32 -7.17 10.45 6.40
C LEU A 32 -7.19 11.97 6.46
N SER A 33 -6.26 12.60 5.75
CA SER A 33 -6.15 14.06 5.64
C SER A 33 -5.87 14.43 4.19
N TYR A 34 -6.91 14.34 3.36
CA TYR A 34 -6.81 14.41 1.90
C TYR A 34 -6.00 15.64 1.44
N PRO A 35 -5.03 15.47 0.51
CA PRO A 35 -4.75 14.27 -0.29
C PRO A 35 -3.83 13.24 0.39
N ASN A 36 -3.48 13.40 1.66
CA ASN A 36 -2.60 12.49 2.37
C ASN A 36 -3.37 11.37 3.08
N ILE A 37 -2.78 10.18 3.10
CA ILE A 37 -3.27 9.02 3.84
C ILE A 37 -2.10 8.45 4.63
N THR A 38 -2.30 8.26 5.94
CA THR A 38 -1.30 7.62 6.80
C THR A 38 -1.66 6.16 6.98
N PHE A 39 -0.69 5.28 6.73
CA PHE A 39 -0.82 3.85 6.89
C PHE A 39 0.07 3.36 8.03
N SER A 40 -0.47 2.48 8.86
CA SER A 40 0.33 1.47 9.58
C SER A 40 0.55 0.31 8.63
N TYR A 41 1.79 -0.09 8.38
CA TYR A 41 2.08 -1.25 7.52
C TYR A 41 2.95 -2.26 8.27
N THR A 42 2.53 -3.52 8.22
CA THR A 42 3.19 -4.65 8.87
C THR A 42 3.71 -5.60 7.81
N LYS A 43 5.02 -5.83 7.78
CA LYS A 43 5.69 -6.81 6.92
C LYS A 43 5.80 -8.14 7.66
N TYR A 44 5.45 -9.24 6.99
CA TYR A 44 5.60 -10.60 7.48
C TYR A 44 6.67 -11.33 6.66
N TRP A 45 7.66 -11.89 7.36
CA TRP A 45 8.82 -12.54 6.75
C TRP A 45 8.72 -14.07 6.84
N VAL A 46 9.39 -14.77 5.92
CA VAL A 46 9.52 -16.22 6.00
C VAL A 46 10.39 -16.60 7.21
N ARG A 47 9.92 -17.58 7.99
CA ARG A 47 10.49 -18.01 9.29
C ARG A 47 11.95 -18.48 9.23
N ASP A 48 12.49 -18.75 8.04
CA ASP A 48 13.82 -19.33 7.86
C ASP A 48 14.98 -18.33 8.09
N MET A 49 14.69 -17.05 8.34
CA MET A 49 15.70 -16.06 8.72
C MET A 49 15.77 -15.88 10.24
N ALA A 50 16.69 -16.61 10.89
CA ALA A 50 16.85 -16.71 12.36
C ALA A 50 17.09 -15.38 13.14
N TYR A 51 17.18 -14.24 12.46
CA TYR A 51 17.50 -12.94 13.07
C TYR A 51 16.46 -11.84 12.81
N ILE A 52 15.44 -12.08 11.98
CA ILE A 52 14.40 -11.09 11.67
C ILE A 52 13.15 -11.40 12.50
N PRO A 53 12.56 -10.42 13.20
CA PRO A 53 11.24 -10.59 13.80
C PRO A 53 10.24 -11.11 12.77
N ILE A 54 9.37 -12.05 13.16
CA ILE A 54 8.36 -12.66 12.26
C ILE A 54 7.51 -11.58 11.56
N SER A 55 7.32 -10.45 12.25
CA SER A 55 6.78 -9.25 11.66
C SER A 55 7.45 -7.97 12.16
N THR A 56 7.40 -6.94 11.32
CA THR A 56 7.83 -5.57 11.66
C THR A 56 6.76 -4.60 11.22
N THR A 57 6.37 -3.67 12.10
CA THR A 57 5.36 -2.64 11.83
C THR A 57 6.00 -1.26 11.81
N ASP A 58 5.62 -0.43 10.84
CA ASP A 58 6.08 0.95 10.70
C ASP A 58 4.95 1.80 10.11
N THR A 59 5.13 3.12 10.10
CA THR A 59 4.15 4.09 9.62
C THR A 59 4.69 4.80 8.38
N VAL A 60 3.82 4.97 7.38
CA VAL A 60 4.14 5.69 6.15
C VAL A 60 3.01 6.63 5.76
N VAL A 61 3.37 7.80 5.26
CA VAL A 61 2.43 8.75 4.66
C VAL A 61 2.47 8.60 3.15
N GLY A 62 1.31 8.29 2.57
CA GLY A 62 1.08 8.26 1.15
C GLY A 62 0.35 9.51 0.67
N LEU A 63 0.62 9.92 -0.57
CA LEU A 63 -0.07 11.00 -1.27
C LEU A 63 -0.99 10.41 -2.34
N VAL A 64 -2.29 10.68 -2.29
CA VAL A 64 -3.22 10.32 -3.35
C VAL A 64 -2.89 11.15 -4.59
N LEU A 65 -2.44 10.49 -5.65
CA LEU A 65 -2.11 11.13 -6.92
C LEU A 65 -3.34 11.31 -7.81
N LYS A 66 -4.14 10.24 -7.91
CA LYS A 66 -5.38 10.21 -8.71
C LYS A 66 -6.30 9.07 -8.27
N GLY A 67 -7.59 9.25 -8.51
CA GLY A 67 -8.54 8.13 -8.55
C GLY A 67 -8.78 7.66 -9.98
N THR A 68 -9.00 6.36 -10.12
CA THR A 68 -9.28 5.66 -11.38
C THR A 68 -10.54 4.81 -11.21
N ASP A 69 -11.08 4.28 -12.30
CA ASP A 69 -12.20 3.31 -12.24
C ASP A 69 -11.82 2.01 -11.48
N TYR A 70 -10.54 1.78 -11.24
CA TYR A 70 -10.01 0.58 -10.61
C TYR A 70 -9.53 0.80 -9.18
N GLY A 71 -9.52 2.03 -8.67
CA GLY A 71 -9.03 2.35 -7.33
C GLY A 71 -8.24 3.67 -7.25
N LEU A 72 -7.63 3.89 -6.09
CA LEU A 72 -6.80 5.06 -5.77
C LEU A 72 -5.32 4.76 -5.94
N VAL A 73 -4.61 5.60 -6.69
CA VAL A 73 -3.15 5.52 -6.86
C VAL A 73 -2.49 6.41 -5.81
N ILE A 74 -1.60 5.82 -5.01
CA ILE A 74 -0.97 6.46 -3.86
C ILE A 74 0.55 6.40 -4.00
N GLU A 75 1.20 7.56 -3.97
CA GLU A 75 2.66 7.67 -3.92
C GLU A 75 3.17 7.56 -2.48
N LEU A 76 4.17 6.73 -2.23
CA LEU A 76 4.75 6.52 -0.89
C LEU A 76 6.13 7.17 -0.78
N LYS A 77 6.24 8.29 -0.07
CA LYS A 77 7.49 9.09 0.02
C LYS A 77 8.69 8.37 0.67
N LYS A 78 8.47 7.27 1.40
CA LYS A 78 9.49 6.58 2.21
C LYS A 78 10.14 5.38 1.49
N PHE A 79 9.67 5.00 0.29
CA PHE A 79 10.12 3.77 -0.38
C PHE A 79 10.67 4.05 -1.79
N PRO A 80 11.97 4.38 -1.93
CA PRO A 80 12.57 4.68 -3.23
C PRO A 80 12.65 3.46 -4.17
N TYR A 81 12.41 2.24 -3.68
CA TYR A 81 12.41 1.00 -4.48
C TYR A 81 11.00 0.58 -4.94
N LEU A 82 9.97 1.27 -4.46
CA LEU A 82 8.59 1.09 -4.91
C LEU A 82 8.33 2.12 -6.01
N ASP A 83 8.92 1.87 -7.18
CA ASP A 83 9.02 2.83 -8.28
C ASP A 83 7.69 3.41 -8.78
N ALA A 84 6.52 2.80 -8.46
CA ALA A 84 5.23 3.34 -8.89
C ALA A 84 4.11 3.41 -7.83
N GLY A 85 4.39 3.21 -6.53
CA GLY A 85 3.41 3.42 -5.45
C GLY A 85 2.42 2.27 -5.21
N LEU A 86 1.27 2.57 -4.59
CA LEU A 86 0.26 1.64 -4.09
C LEU A 86 -1.10 1.91 -4.74
N LEU A 87 -1.74 0.89 -5.32
CA LEU A 87 -3.13 0.96 -5.79
C LEU A 87 -4.07 0.36 -4.75
N LEU A 88 -5.02 1.14 -4.24
CA LEU A 88 -6.07 0.69 -3.33
C LEU A 88 -7.39 0.50 -4.07
N LYS A 89 -7.94 -0.73 -4.03
CA LYS A 89 -9.22 -1.09 -4.64
C LYS A 89 -10.13 -1.79 -3.64
N GLY A 90 -11.16 -1.09 -3.15
CA GLY A 90 -12.09 -1.65 -2.17
C GLY A 90 -11.33 -2.12 -0.92
N ASN A 91 -11.15 -3.43 -0.74
CA ASN A 91 -10.43 -4.05 0.37
C ASN A 91 -9.09 -4.71 -0.04
N LYS A 92 -8.54 -4.32 -1.19
CA LYS A 92 -7.30 -4.88 -1.73
C LYS A 92 -6.29 -3.79 -2.01
N ALA A 93 -5.02 -4.15 -1.87
CA ALA A 93 -3.90 -3.31 -2.23
C ALA A 93 -2.96 -4.08 -3.16
N MET A 94 -2.27 -3.38 -4.04
CA MET A 94 -1.18 -3.97 -4.80
C MET A 94 -0.10 -2.94 -5.10
N TYR A 95 1.14 -3.40 -5.13
CA TYR A 95 2.23 -2.60 -5.62
C TYR A 95 2.12 -2.37 -7.11
N LEU A 96 2.37 -1.13 -7.49
CA LEU A 96 2.61 -0.75 -8.86
C LEU A 96 4.12 -0.91 -9.03
N SER A 97 4.57 -2.05 -9.53
CA SER A 97 5.96 -2.21 -10.00
C SER A 97 5.96 -2.08 -11.53
N ASP A 98 6.90 -1.33 -12.10
CA ASP A 98 7.10 -1.17 -13.55
C ASP A 98 5.92 -0.62 -14.39
N LEU A 99 5.04 0.21 -13.82
CA LEU A 99 3.89 0.76 -14.56
C LEU A 99 4.02 2.26 -14.86
N ASP A 100 4.37 2.52 -16.11
CA ASP A 100 4.09 3.72 -16.88
C ASP A 100 2.69 4.29 -16.54
N LEU A 101 2.67 5.42 -15.82
CA LEU A 101 1.45 6.07 -15.32
C LEU A 101 0.47 6.46 -16.45
N GLU A 102 0.96 6.52 -17.70
CA GLU A 102 0.19 6.74 -18.93
C GLU A 102 -0.77 5.59 -19.25
N LYS A 103 -0.52 4.35 -18.82
CA LYS A 103 -1.43 3.22 -19.13
C LYS A 103 -2.79 3.27 -18.43
N TYR A 104 -2.94 4.17 -17.46
CA TYR A 104 -4.14 4.39 -16.66
C TYR A 104 -4.78 5.75 -16.94
N HIS A 105 -4.78 6.16 -18.21
CA HIS A 105 -5.52 7.31 -18.76
C HIS A 105 -7.03 7.12 -18.67
#